data_AF-A0A967HL18-F1
#
_entry.id   AF-A0A967HL18-F1
#
_cell.length_a   1.000
_cell.length_b   1.000
_cell.length_c   1.000
_cell.angle_alpha   90.00
_cell.angle_beta   90.00
_cell.angle_gamma   90.00
#
_symmetry.space_group_name_H-M   'P 1'
#
loop_
_entity.id
_entity.type
_entity.pdbx_description
1 polymer ?
#
loop_
_entity_poly.entity_id
_entity_poly.type
_entity_poly.pdbx_seq_one_letter_code
_entity_poly.pdbx_strand_id
1 'polypeptide(L)' 'WDAAAVRPIIEEAGGVFTDWAGKPSHTDGHVIATNRALADEVRRIVDVSG' A
#
# COMPACT_ATOMS: atom_id res chain seq x y z
N TRP A 1 13.70 -0.93 0.63
CA TRP A 1 14.24 -0.93 -0.74
C TRP A 1 13.50 -1.92 -1.63
N ASP A 2 13.26 -3.14 -1.17
CA ASP A 2 12.56 -4.19 -1.92
C ASP A 2 11.21 -3.73 -2.51
N ALA A 3 10.44 -2.94 -1.75
CA ALA A 3 9.14 -2.44 -2.19
C ALA A 3 9.21 -1.26 -3.18
N ALA A 4 10.37 -0.60 -3.34
CA ALA A 4 10.50 0.57 -4.20
C ALA A 4 10.33 0.22 -5.70
N ALA A 5 10.82 -0.96 -6.10
CA ALA A 5 10.77 -1.39 -7.49
C ALA A 5 9.35 -1.73 -7.97
N VAL A 6 8.49 -2.27 -7.09
CA VAL A 6 7.13 -2.70 -7.46
C VAL A 6 6.11 -1.56 -7.47
N ARG A 7 6.38 -0.46 -6.76
CA ARG A 7 5.49 0.70 -6.69
C ARG A 7 5.05 1.23 -8.06
N PRO A 8 5.95 1.59 -9.00
CA PRO A 8 5.53 2.09 -10.31
C PRO A 8 4.72 1.06 -11.08
N ILE A 9 5.05 -0.23 -10.99
CA ILE A 9 4.29 -1.30 -11.68
C ILE A 9 2.84 -1.34 -11.18
N ILE A 10 2.65 -1.27 -9.86
CA ILE A 10 1.33 -1.34 -9.24
C ILE A 10 0.51 -0.09 -9.54
N GLU A 11 1.12 1.09 -9.43
CA GLU A 11 0.46 2.37 -9.71
C GLU A 11 0.04 2.47 -11.20
N GLU A 12 0.92 2.10 -12.14
CA GLU A 12 0.61 2.11 -13.58
C GLU A 12 -0.43 1.03 -13.98
N ALA A 13 -0.52 -0.08 -13.22
CA ALA A 13 -1.59 -1.06 -13.37
C ALA A 13 -2.94 -0.59 -12.76
N GLY A 14 -3.00 0.63 -12.21
CA GLY A 14 -4.19 1.21 -11.58
C GLY A 14 -4.43 0.76 -10.13
N GLY A 15 -3.46 0.07 -9.52
CA GLY A 15 -3.46 -0.33 -8.12
C GLY A 15 -3.18 0.83 -7.15
N VAL A 16 -3.10 0.48 -5.87
CA VAL A 16 -2.82 1.41 -4.77
C VAL A 16 -1.65 0.86 -3.96
N PHE A 17 -0.68 1.73 -3.66
CA PHE A 17 0.52 1.42 -2.90
C PHE A 17 0.71 2.49 -1.82
N THR A 18 0.57 2.12 -0.55
CA THR A 18 0.68 3.05 0.59
C THR A 18 1.34 2.39 1.80
N ASP A 19 1.78 3.19 2.76
CA ASP A 19 2.01 2.70 4.13
C ASP A 19 0.67 2.38 4.83
N TRP A 20 0.72 2.03 6.11
CA TRP A 20 -0.47 1.74 6.91
C TRP A 20 -1.36 2.97 7.13
N ALA A 21 -0.78 4.17 7.20
CA ALA A 21 -1.51 5.43 7.34
C ALA A 21 -2.13 5.91 6.01
N GLY A 22 -1.92 5.18 4.91
CA GLY A 22 -2.43 5.55 3.59
C GLY A 22 -1.56 6.56 2.84
N LYS A 23 -0.35 6.85 3.32
CA LYS A 23 0.59 7.73 2.63
C LYS A 23 1.32 6.96 1.52
N PRO A 24 1.48 7.52 0.31
CA PRO A 24 2.25 6.90 -0.75
C PRO A 24 3.74 6.94 -0.40
N SER A 25 4.23 5.85 0.19
CA SER A 25 5.60 5.75 0.70
C SER A 25 6.09 4.30 0.70
N HIS A 26 7.41 4.12 0.54
CA HIS A 26 8.09 2.82 0.68
C HIS A 26 9.16 2.84 1.79
N THR A 27 9.30 3.95 2.51
CA THR A 27 10.41 4.17 3.46
C THR A 27 10.05 3.81 4.89
N ASP A 28 8.77 3.70 5.21
CA ASP A 28 8.26 3.57 6.58
C ASP A 28 8.30 2.12 7.12
N GLY A 29 9.08 1.24 6.48
CA GLY A 29 9.25 -0.16 6.89
C GLY A 29 8.10 -1.10 6.55
N HIS A 30 6.93 -0.56 6.18
CA HIS A 30 5.73 -1.32 5.84
C HIS A 30 5.03 -0.74 4.62
N VAL A 31 4.34 -1.61 3.88
CA VAL A 31 3.58 -1.25 2.68
C VAL A 31 2.34 -2.15 2.59
N ILE A 32 1.23 -1.57 2.15
CA ILE A 32 0.04 -2.25 1.65
C ILE A 32 -0.08 -1.94 0.17
N ALA A 33 -0.10 -2.98 -0.66
CA ALA A 33 -0.28 -2.86 -2.10
C ALA A 33 -1.45 -3.74 -2.56
N THR A 34 -2.47 -3.13 -3.18
CA THR A 34 -3.73 -3.77 -3.53
C THR A 34 -4.29 -3.22 -4.84
N ASN A 35 -5.35 -3.83 -5.38
CA ASN A 35 -6.17 -3.14 -6.36
C ASN A 35 -6.95 -1.99 -5.67
N ARG A 36 -7.47 -1.05 -6.47
CA ARG A 36 -8.20 0.11 -5.93
C ARG A 36 -9.43 -0.27 -5.09
N ALA A 37 -10.12 -1.36 -5.42
CA ALA A 37 -11.35 -1.77 -4.75
C ALA A 37 -11.12 -2.24 -3.30
N LEU A 38 -9.96 -2.82 -3.01
CA LEU A 38 -9.64 -3.39 -1.68
C LEU A 38 -8.81 -2.45 -0.79
N ALA A 39 -8.33 -1.34 -1.33
CA ALA A 39 -7.34 -0.50 -0.67
C ALA A 39 -7.80 0.04 0.69
N ASP A 40 -9.06 0.46 0.82
CA ASP A 40 -9.59 1.00 2.07
C ASP A 40 -9.93 -0.11 3.07
N GLU A 41 -10.46 -1.25 2.60
CA GLU A 41 -10.86 -2.36 3.47
C GLU A 41 -9.64 -3.02 4.12
N VAL A 42 -8.60 -3.29 3.35
CA VAL A 42 -7.36 -3.88 3.87
C VAL A 42 -6.71 -2.94 4.88
N ARG A 43 -6.65 -1.62 4.61
CA ARG A 43 -6.12 -0.65 5.58
C ARG A 43 -6.93 -0.62 6.87
N ARG A 44 -8.27 -0.67 6.78
CA ARG A 44 -9.12 -0.76 7.99
C ARG A 44 -8.77 -1.99 8.82
N ILE A 45 -8.61 -3.17 8.21
CA ILE A 45 -8.30 -4.42 8.93
C ILE A 45 -6.95 -4.34 9.66
N VAL A 46 -5.93 -3.77 9.01
CA VAL A 46 -4.59 -3.63 9.60
C VAL A 46 -4.59 -2.62 10.75
N ASP A 47 -5.32 -1.51 10.63
CA ASP A 47 -5.44 -0.48 11.67
C ASP A 47 -6.03 -1.03 12.98
N VAL A 48 -7.02 -1.95 12.91
CA VAL A 48 -7.60 -2.57 14.12
C VAL A 48 -6.69 -3.63 14.77
N SER A 49 -5.58 -3.99 14.12
CA SER A 49 -4.68 -5.05 14.58
C SER A 49 -3.44 -4.51 15.31
N GLY A 50 -3.29 -3.19 15.44
CA GLY A 50 -2.23 -2.50 16.18
C GLY A 50 -2.73 -1.88 17.48
#